data_AF-F8P984-F1
#
_entry.id   AF-F8P984-F1
#
_cell.length_a   1.000
_cell.length_b   1.000
_cell.length_c   1.000
_cell.angle_alpha   90.00
_cell.angle_beta   90.00
_cell.angle_gamma   90.00
#
_symmetry.space_group_name_H-M   'P 1'
#
loop_
_entity.id
_entity.type
_entity.pdbx_description
1 polymer ?
#
loop_
_entity_poly.entity_id
_entity_poly.type
_entity_poly.pdbx_seq_one_letter_code
_entity_poly.pdbx_strand_id
1 'polypeptide(L)'
;MLSRCRQLQAEKEAEKAQIEARLDQHVLETFGVPVSTTAGALKPGELWWCKHYQWFKDDTKKDWMDCEDCRGPVIQHILDATCIIDGTFVTLKLIRKSRHLYKIEIGQLFSTEPLASDPDNHCVPIYDVLHVPDDEDQAVIVMPLLRPFTDPCFDTCGEVVECFRQLFVGLQFIHKQHVAHCDCMDLNIMMDATCLFFHPFHPQDIDMRRDYKGEAKSLTHTQCPPKYFYIDFGISCCYDANNTAPLEEPIWGGNKTVPKFQNLDQPRNPFLTDVYYLGNMIRNEFLLTKHRFEFMAPLVGDMVQEDLTKRPTMDEVITRFDEILKQLSSWKLQSRVAFIHWTRHIGYIVRRVSAIPAP
;
A
#
# COMPACT_ATOMS: atom_id res chain seq x y z
N MET A 1 14.11 -26.40 33.65
CA MET A 1 13.80 -25.48 32.53
C MET A 1 14.53 -24.15 32.64
N LEU A 2 14.54 -23.47 33.80
CA LEU A 2 15.25 -22.20 34.00
C LEU A 2 16.78 -22.24 33.76
N SER A 3 17.46 -23.36 34.00
CA SER A 3 18.92 -23.46 33.76
C SER A 3 19.29 -23.51 32.27
N ARG A 4 18.43 -24.10 31.42
CA ARG A 4 18.68 -24.24 29.97
C ARG A 4 18.49 -22.92 29.23
N CYS A 5 17.51 -22.11 29.64
CA CYS A 5 17.36 -20.74 29.10
C CYS A 5 18.56 -19.85 29.48
N ARG A 6 19.06 -19.96 30.71
CA ARG A 6 20.25 -19.20 31.13
C ARG A 6 21.52 -19.63 30.39
N GLN A 7 21.68 -20.93 30.11
CA GLN A 7 22.77 -21.43 29.28
C GLN A 7 22.69 -20.90 27.84
N LEU A 8 21.52 -21.00 27.20
CA LEU A 8 21.33 -20.48 25.84
C LEU A 8 21.57 -18.97 25.75
N GLN A 9 21.21 -18.22 26.81
CA GLN A 9 21.46 -16.78 26.86
C GLN A 9 22.94 -16.47 27.05
N ALA A 10 23.64 -17.19 27.93
CA ALA A 10 25.08 -17.05 28.10
C ALA A 10 25.86 -17.45 26.83
N GLU A 11 25.42 -18.49 26.11
CA GLU A 11 26.00 -18.90 24.83
C GLU A 11 25.82 -17.81 23.77
N LYS A 12 24.63 -17.21 23.65
CA LYS A 12 24.38 -16.07 22.75
C LYS A 12 25.19 -14.84 23.12
N GLU A 13 25.33 -14.53 24.41
CA GLU A 13 26.14 -13.41 24.89
C GLU A 13 27.63 -13.64 24.59
N ALA A 14 28.13 -14.86 24.76
CA ALA A 14 29.50 -15.24 24.43
C ALA A 14 29.77 -15.19 22.91
N GLU A 15 28.83 -15.66 22.10
CA GLU A 15 28.92 -15.59 20.64
C GLU A 15 28.91 -14.13 20.15
N LYS A 16 28.05 -13.29 20.73
CA LYS A 16 28.01 -11.84 20.45
C LYS A 16 29.34 -11.18 20.80
N ALA A 17 29.90 -11.48 21.98
CA ALA A 17 31.19 -10.94 22.42
C ALA A 17 32.35 -11.39 21.51
N GLN A 18 32.33 -12.62 21.01
CA GLN A 18 33.33 -13.09 20.03
C GLN A 18 33.22 -12.38 18.68
N ILE A 19 32.00 -12.12 18.20
CA ILE A 19 31.77 -11.39 16.95
C ILE A 19 32.26 -9.94 17.10
N GLU A 20 31.95 -9.30 18.23
CA GLU A 20 32.34 -7.93 18.54
C GLU A 20 33.87 -7.79 18.64
N ALA A 21 34.55 -8.71 19.33
CA ALA A 21 36.02 -8.74 19.40
C ALA A 21 36.68 -8.95 18.02
N ARG A 22 36.09 -9.78 17.15
CA ARG A 22 36.57 -9.95 15.76
C ARG A 22 36.41 -8.68 14.94
N LEU A 23 35.29 -7.98 15.13
CA LEU A 23 35.03 -6.71 14.45
C LEU A 23 36.05 -5.65 14.91
N ASP A 24 36.28 -5.53 16.21
CA ASP A 24 37.23 -4.58 16.80
C ASP A 24 38.66 -4.85 16.31
N GLN A 25 39.06 -6.11 16.23
CA GLN A 25 40.36 -6.48 15.66
C GLN A 25 40.46 -6.08 14.18
N HIS A 26 39.43 -6.38 13.38
CA HIS A 26 39.42 -6.05 11.96
C HIS A 26 39.43 -4.53 11.71
N VAL A 27 38.73 -3.77 12.55
CA VAL A 27 38.71 -2.30 12.54
C VAL A 27 40.09 -1.74 12.88
N LEU A 28 40.76 -2.28 13.90
CA LEU A 28 42.11 -1.87 14.27
C LEU A 28 43.11 -2.15 13.15
N GLU A 29 43.02 -3.31 12.50
CA GLU A 29 43.85 -3.69 11.36
C GLU A 29 43.61 -2.78 10.14
N THR A 30 42.37 -2.35 9.91
CA THR A 30 41.98 -1.57 8.72
C THR A 30 42.23 -0.08 8.89
N PHE A 31 41.95 0.47 10.07
CA PHE A 31 41.95 1.93 10.30
C PHE A 31 43.07 2.41 11.23
N GLY A 32 43.86 1.49 11.82
CA GLY A 32 45.02 1.80 12.67
C GLY A 32 44.67 2.41 14.04
N VAL A 33 43.39 2.62 14.34
CA VAL A 33 42.89 3.14 15.62
C VAL A 33 41.62 2.38 16.02
N PRO A 34 41.37 2.18 17.33
CA PRO A 34 40.10 1.61 17.78
C PRO A 34 38.96 2.56 17.45
N VAL A 35 37.91 2.08 16.78
CA VAL A 35 36.64 2.81 16.72
C VAL A 35 35.95 2.55 18.05
N SER A 36 35.63 3.63 18.79
CA SER A 36 34.96 3.52 20.09
C SER A 36 33.64 2.74 19.95
N THR A 37 33.61 1.51 20.49
CA THR A 37 32.43 0.64 20.58
C THR A 37 31.65 0.83 21.89
N THR A 38 32.05 1.78 22.74
CA THR A 38 31.32 2.06 23.98
C THR A 38 29.96 2.66 23.65
N ALA A 39 28.88 1.96 24.00
CA ALA A 39 27.52 2.48 23.90
C ALA A 39 27.44 3.85 24.63
N GLY A 40 27.15 4.91 23.88
CA GLY A 40 27.05 6.28 24.38
C GLY A 40 28.31 7.17 24.21
N ALA A 41 29.44 6.66 23.71
CA ALA A 41 30.62 7.47 23.45
C ALA A 41 30.57 8.13 22.06
N LEU A 42 30.47 9.46 22.03
CA LEU A 42 30.42 10.26 20.79
C LEU A 42 31.74 10.20 20.01
N LYS A 43 31.66 9.90 18.72
CA LYS A 43 32.78 9.95 17.77
C LYS A 43 33.23 11.40 17.52
N PRO A 44 34.48 11.62 17.06
CA PRO A 44 34.98 12.96 16.73
C PRO A 44 34.09 13.76 15.78
N GLY A 45 33.45 13.10 14.80
CA GLY A 45 32.48 13.72 13.90
C GLY A 45 31.17 14.10 14.60
N GLU A 46 30.71 13.32 15.58
CA GLU A 46 29.49 13.56 16.36
C GLU A 46 29.69 14.69 17.38
N LEU A 47 30.89 14.84 17.93
CA LEU A 47 31.26 15.96 18.82
C LEU A 47 31.09 17.33 18.16
N TRP A 48 31.26 17.43 16.83
CA TRP A 48 30.99 18.66 16.11
C TRP A 48 29.49 18.98 16.15
N TRP A 49 28.63 18.00 15.84
CA TRP A 49 27.18 18.17 15.85
C TRP A 49 26.65 18.48 17.26
N CYS A 50 27.07 17.75 18.30
CA CYS A 50 26.65 18.00 19.68
C CYS A 50 27.09 19.36 20.23
N LYS A 51 28.16 19.96 19.70
CA LYS A 51 28.59 21.32 20.06
C LYS A 51 27.71 22.40 19.43
N HIS A 52 27.17 22.16 18.24
CA HIS A 52 26.39 23.13 17.47
C HIS A 52 24.87 22.97 17.66
N TYR A 53 24.41 21.80 18.09
CA TYR A 53 23.01 21.47 18.25
C TYR A 53 22.75 20.89 19.64
N GLN A 54 22.20 21.72 20.54
CA GLN A 54 22.03 21.36 21.96
C GLN A 54 21.04 20.22 22.19
N TRP A 55 20.10 19.98 21.27
CA TRP A 55 19.10 18.90 21.36
C TRP A 55 19.70 17.49 21.21
N PHE A 56 20.94 17.35 20.70
CA PHE A 56 21.67 16.07 20.75
C PHE A 56 22.20 15.71 22.14
N LYS A 57 22.05 16.59 23.14
CA LYS A 57 22.49 16.34 24.53
C LYS A 57 21.38 15.79 25.41
N ASP A 58 20.17 15.60 24.90
CA ASP A 58 19.11 14.96 25.65
C ASP A 58 19.49 13.49 25.88
N ASP A 59 19.81 13.17 27.14
CA ASP A 59 20.20 11.83 27.60
C ASP A 59 18.96 10.94 27.62
N THR A 60 18.51 10.52 26.45
CA THR A 60 17.42 9.54 26.34
C THR A 60 18.01 8.15 26.53
N LYS A 61 17.40 7.34 27.41
CA LYS A 61 17.73 5.92 27.53
C LYS A 61 17.19 5.07 26.37
N LYS A 62 16.53 5.70 25.39
CA LYS A 62 16.00 5.02 24.20
C LYS A 62 17.14 4.80 23.23
N ASP A 63 17.11 3.64 22.56
CA ASP A 63 17.95 3.45 21.38
C ASP A 63 17.52 4.47 20.31
N TRP A 64 18.46 5.03 19.56
CA TRP A 64 18.14 5.98 18.49
C TRP A 64 17.22 5.36 17.44
N MET A 65 17.28 4.04 17.22
CA MET A 65 16.35 3.32 16.34
C MET A 65 14.90 3.31 16.86
N ASP A 66 14.69 3.58 18.16
CA ASP A 66 13.39 3.69 18.82
C ASP A 66 12.87 5.15 18.86
N CYS A 67 13.54 6.07 18.18
CA CYS A 67 13.12 7.47 18.07
C CYS A 67 12.43 7.73 16.73
N GLU A 68 11.42 8.60 16.74
CA GLU A 68 10.65 8.97 15.54
C GLU A 68 11.52 9.63 14.47
N ASP A 69 12.47 10.47 14.89
CA ASP A 69 13.39 11.22 14.04
C ASP A 69 14.44 10.36 13.32
N CYS A 70 14.61 9.10 13.74
CA CYS A 70 15.37 8.10 12.99
C CYS A 70 14.61 7.61 11.73
N ARG A 71 13.30 7.84 11.65
CA ARG A 71 12.48 7.38 10.52
C ARG A 71 12.54 8.39 9.39
N GLY A 72 13.31 8.07 8.35
CA GLY A 72 13.31 8.80 7.08
C GLY A 72 12.20 8.33 6.13
N PRO A 73 11.89 9.11 5.09
CA PRO A 73 10.94 8.69 4.07
C PRO A 73 11.43 7.46 3.32
N VAL A 74 10.59 6.42 3.26
CA VAL A 74 10.90 5.18 2.51
C VAL A 74 11.05 5.48 1.02
N ILE A 75 10.24 6.41 0.50
CA ILE A 75 10.27 6.86 -0.89
C ILE A 75 10.60 8.36 -0.89
N GLN A 76 11.76 8.73 -1.45
CA GLN A 76 12.32 10.09 -1.35
C GLN A 76 11.40 11.22 -1.83
N HIS A 77 10.46 10.93 -2.74
CA HIS A 77 9.54 11.91 -3.31
C HIS A 77 8.14 11.86 -2.67
N ILE A 78 7.99 11.14 -1.56
CA ILE A 78 6.75 11.03 -0.79
C ILE A 78 7.04 11.47 0.64
N LEU A 79 6.30 12.47 1.10
CA LEU A 79 6.33 13.00 2.46
C LEU A 79 4.90 13.07 3.00
N ASP A 80 4.78 13.48 4.25
CA ASP A 80 3.52 13.70 4.93
C ASP A 80 3.45 15.12 5.50
N ALA A 81 2.23 15.61 5.72
CA ALA A 81 1.97 16.89 6.36
C ALA A 81 0.65 16.86 7.14
N THR A 82 0.41 17.93 7.90
CA THR A 82 -0.87 18.16 8.60
C THR A 82 -1.44 19.47 8.11
N CYS A 83 -2.69 19.43 7.64
CA CYS A 83 -3.40 20.64 7.25
C CYS A 83 -3.64 21.52 8.48
N ILE A 84 -3.28 22.81 8.39
CA ILE A 84 -3.36 23.75 9.51
C ILE A 84 -4.80 24.19 9.84
N ILE A 85 -5.74 24.00 8.92
CA ILE A 85 -7.12 24.48 9.06
C ILE A 85 -7.97 23.47 9.83
N ASP A 86 -7.90 22.20 9.44
CA ASP A 86 -8.77 21.12 9.95
C ASP A 86 -8.00 20.02 10.71
N GLY A 87 -6.66 20.05 10.69
CA GLY A 87 -5.82 19.03 11.31
C GLY A 87 -5.74 17.72 10.52
N THR A 88 -6.23 17.67 9.28
CA THR A 88 -6.21 16.46 8.46
C THR A 88 -4.78 16.08 8.08
N PHE A 89 -4.42 14.80 8.23
CA PHE A 89 -3.14 14.28 7.77
C PHE A 89 -3.18 13.97 6.28
N VAL A 90 -2.15 14.42 5.57
CA VAL A 90 -2.06 14.32 4.11
C VAL A 90 -0.71 13.75 3.68
N THR A 91 -0.71 13.14 2.51
CA THR A 91 0.49 12.73 1.78
C THR A 91 0.85 13.80 0.76
N LEU A 92 2.12 14.13 0.67
CA LEU A 92 2.71 15.03 -0.31
C LEU A 92 3.55 14.20 -1.29
N LYS A 93 3.16 14.18 -2.56
CA LYS A 93 3.93 13.49 -3.62
C LYS A 93 4.55 14.50 -4.57
N LEU A 94 5.88 14.59 -4.55
CA LEU A 94 6.63 15.36 -5.52
C LEU A 94 6.64 14.62 -6.87
N ILE A 95 6.29 15.33 -7.93
CA ILE A 95 6.25 14.80 -9.30
C ILE A 95 7.00 15.72 -10.26
N ARG A 96 7.49 15.12 -11.35
CA ARG A 96 8.01 15.85 -12.51
C ARG A 96 6.99 15.81 -13.64
N LYS A 97 6.50 16.97 -14.08
CA LYS A 97 5.45 17.12 -15.10
C LYS A 97 5.89 16.50 -16.44
N SER A 98 7.14 16.73 -16.84
CA SER A 98 7.76 16.18 -18.05
C SER A 98 7.77 14.65 -18.12
N ARG A 99 7.80 13.97 -16.96
CA ARG A 99 7.80 12.49 -16.88
C ARG A 99 6.40 11.90 -16.71
N HIS A 100 5.43 12.70 -16.27
CA HIS A 100 4.09 12.27 -15.90
C HIS A 100 3.04 13.24 -16.47
N LEU A 101 3.10 13.43 -17.79
CA LEU A 101 2.34 14.45 -18.52
C LEU A 101 0.85 14.51 -18.15
N TYR A 102 0.21 13.34 -18.00
CA TYR A 102 -1.23 13.24 -17.76
C TYR A 102 -1.63 13.02 -16.30
N LYS A 103 -0.67 12.84 -15.39
CA LYS A 103 -0.97 12.42 -14.02
C LYS A 103 -1.76 13.46 -13.24
N ILE A 104 -1.40 14.73 -13.37
CA ILE A 104 -2.12 15.84 -12.72
C ILE A 104 -3.51 15.97 -13.34
N GLU A 105 -3.59 15.99 -14.67
CA GLU A 105 -4.85 16.18 -15.40
C GLU A 105 -5.87 15.08 -15.11
N ILE A 106 -5.46 13.80 -15.19
CA ILE A 106 -6.31 12.65 -14.88
C ILE A 106 -6.71 12.66 -13.40
N GLY A 107 -5.75 12.94 -12.49
CA GLY A 107 -6.07 13.01 -11.07
C GLY A 107 -7.06 14.13 -10.73
N GLN A 108 -6.93 15.29 -11.38
CA GLN A 108 -7.86 16.41 -11.23
C GLN A 108 -9.23 16.11 -11.84
N LEU A 109 -9.28 15.41 -12.98
CA LEU A 109 -10.53 14.95 -13.59
C LEU A 109 -11.36 14.14 -12.58
N PHE A 110 -10.76 13.15 -11.93
CA PHE A 110 -11.45 12.33 -10.93
C PHE A 110 -11.69 13.04 -9.59
N SER A 111 -11.05 14.20 -9.36
CA SER A 111 -11.21 15.00 -8.15
C SER A 111 -12.15 16.21 -8.34
N THR A 112 -12.76 16.33 -9.51
CA THR A 112 -13.68 17.43 -9.85
C THR A 112 -15.11 16.92 -10.03
N GLU A 113 -16.10 17.71 -9.62
CA GLU A 113 -17.51 17.38 -9.83
C GLU A 113 -17.88 17.29 -11.33
N PRO A 114 -18.76 16.37 -11.72
CA PRO A 114 -19.55 15.46 -10.88
C PRO A 114 -18.82 14.15 -10.49
N LEU A 115 -17.63 13.90 -11.01
CA LEU A 115 -16.91 12.64 -10.82
C LEU A 115 -16.41 12.46 -9.38
N ALA A 116 -16.02 13.54 -8.72
CA ALA A 116 -15.53 13.51 -7.34
C ALA A 116 -16.54 12.92 -6.35
N SER A 117 -17.82 13.23 -6.51
CA SER A 117 -18.90 12.74 -5.65
C SER A 117 -19.54 11.42 -6.12
N ASP A 118 -19.07 10.84 -7.23
CA ASP A 118 -19.59 9.56 -7.70
C ASP A 118 -19.22 8.43 -6.72
N PRO A 119 -20.19 7.65 -6.21
CA PRO A 119 -19.91 6.59 -5.24
C PRO A 119 -19.01 5.48 -5.80
N ASP A 120 -19.01 5.28 -7.12
CA ASP A 120 -18.19 4.29 -7.82
C ASP A 120 -16.77 4.82 -8.10
N ASN A 121 -16.51 6.10 -7.82
CA ASN A 121 -15.18 6.67 -7.93
C ASN A 121 -14.29 6.22 -6.77
N HIS A 122 -13.42 5.27 -7.09
CA HIS A 122 -12.35 4.77 -6.24
C HIS A 122 -10.97 5.28 -6.69
N CYS A 123 -10.89 6.43 -7.36
CA CYS A 123 -9.62 7.11 -7.61
C CYS A 123 -9.24 7.94 -6.39
N VAL A 124 -7.94 7.97 -6.03
CA VAL A 124 -7.49 8.82 -4.92
C VAL A 124 -7.79 10.30 -5.20
N PRO A 125 -8.45 11.01 -4.26
CA PRO A 125 -8.72 12.43 -4.45
C PRO A 125 -7.43 13.24 -4.33
N ILE A 126 -7.28 14.22 -5.22
CA ILE A 126 -6.29 15.28 -5.14
C ILE A 126 -6.96 16.46 -4.43
N TYR A 127 -6.46 16.80 -3.25
CA TYR A 127 -6.95 17.96 -2.49
C TYR A 127 -6.37 19.26 -3.03
N ASP A 128 -5.09 19.25 -3.44
CA ASP A 128 -4.42 20.43 -3.98
C ASP A 128 -3.20 20.03 -4.83
N VAL A 129 -2.76 20.96 -5.69
CA VAL A 129 -1.53 20.85 -6.48
C VAL A 129 -0.68 22.09 -6.24
N LEU A 130 0.36 21.92 -5.41
CA LEU A 130 1.27 23.00 -5.05
C LEU A 130 2.37 23.11 -6.10
N HIS A 131 2.64 24.35 -6.55
CA HIS A 131 3.69 24.65 -7.49
C HIS A 131 5.00 24.88 -6.75
N VAL A 132 6.10 24.30 -7.26
CA VAL A 132 7.43 24.51 -6.67
C VAL A 132 7.96 25.86 -7.13
N PRO A 133 8.32 26.79 -6.20
CA PRO A 133 8.93 28.05 -6.59
C PRO A 133 10.18 27.80 -7.41
N ASP A 134 10.34 28.55 -8.52
CA ASP A 134 11.49 28.50 -9.41
C ASP A 134 11.72 27.15 -10.15
N ASP A 135 10.78 26.19 -10.10
CA ASP A 135 10.83 24.95 -10.88
C ASP A 135 9.46 24.62 -11.51
N GLU A 136 9.29 25.02 -12.77
CA GLU A 136 8.06 24.79 -13.54
C GLU A 136 7.83 23.31 -13.88
N ASP A 137 8.86 22.46 -13.84
CA ASP A 137 8.72 21.02 -14.12
C ASP A 137 8.31 20.24 -12.88
N GLN A 138 8.32 20.83 -11.69
CA GLN A 138 7.94 20.16 -10.46
C GLN A 138 6.59 20.64 -9.91
N ALA A 139 5.86 19.71 -9.33
CA ALA A 139 4.65 19.98 -8.57
C ALA A 139 4.54 19.00 -7.40
N VAL A 140 3.87 19.43 -6.33
CA VAL A 140 3.54 18.57 -5.19
C VAL A 140 2.05 18.33 -5.19
N ILE A 141 1.66 17.07 -5.35
CA ILE A 141 0.26 16.65 -5.23
C ILE A 141 -0.03 16.38 -3.76
N VAL A 142 -1.08 17.00 -3.25
CA VAL A 142 -1.63 16.78 -1.90
C VAL A 142 -2.78 15.80 -2.00
N MET A 143 -2.68 14.68 -1.31
CA MET A 143 -3.67 13.59 -1.32
C MET A 143 -3.88 13.05 0.10
N PRO A 144 -4.94 12.27 0.39
CA PRO A 144 -5.13 11.70 1.72
C PRO A 144 -3.94 10.84 2.17
N LEU A 145 -3.76 10.74 3.49
CA LEU A 145 -2.87 9.75 4.06
C LEU A 145 -3.52 8.36 4.00
N LEU A 146 -2.99 7.48 3.16
CA LEU A 146 -3.51 6.14 2.92
C LEU A 146 -2.57 5.06 3.48
N ARG A 147 -3.10 3.84 3.64
CA ARG A 147 -2.36 2.65 4.08
C ARG A 147 -2.45 1.54 3.02
N PRO A 148 -1.47 0.63 2.91
CA PRO A 148 -1.59 -0.53 2.01
C PRO A 148 -2.89 -1.29 2.29
N PHE A 149 -3.61 -1.68 1.24
CA PHE A 149 -4.96 -2.25 1.38
C PHE A 149 -5.02 -3.61 2.09
N THR A 150 -3.87 -4.27 2.24
CA THR A 150 -3.70 -5.55 2.93
C THR A 150 -3.25 -5.40 4.38
N ASP A 151 -3.05 -4.16 4.86
CA ASP A 151 -2.54 -3.88 6.19
C ASP A 151 -3.43 -2.86 6.95
N PRO A 152 -4.15 -3.26 8.02
CA PRO A 152 -4.09 -4.56 8.68
C PRO A 152 -4.62 -5.71 7.81
N CYS A 153 -4.21 -6.94 8.15
CA CYS A 153 -4.67 -8.15 7.44
C CYS A 153 -6.20 -8.29 7.47
N PHE A 154 -6.75 -8.87 6.39
CA PHE A 154 -8.14 -9.32 6.34
C PHE A 154 -8.41 -10.47 7.32
N ASP A 155 -9.49 -10.36 8.09
CA ASP A 155 -9.94 -11.36 9.07
C ASP A 155 -10.89 -12.39 8.43
N THR A 156 -11.79 -11.96 7.54
CA THR A 156 -12.83 -12.80 6.93
C THR A 156 -12.86 -12.72 5.40
N CYS A 157 -13.39 -13.76 4.75
CA CYS A 157 -13.59 -13.77 3.31
C CYS A 157 -14.51 -12.63 2.84
N GLY A 158 -15.45 -12.21 3.68
CA GLY A 158 -16.37 -11.12 3.42
C GLY A 158 -15.69 -9.77 3.30
N GLU A 159 -14.67 -9.50 4.13
CA GLU A 159 -13.84 -8.29 4.02
C GLU A 159 -13.08 -8.25 2.68
N VAL A 160 -12.51 -9.39 2.27
CA VAL A 160 -11.82 -9.51 0.97
C VAL A 160 -12.79 -9.38 -0.20
N VAL A 161 -13.97 -9.98 -0.08
CA VAL A 161 -15.03 -9.90 -1.10
C VAL A 161 -15.50 -8.45 -1.28
N GLU A 162 -15.65 -7.69 -0.20
CA GLU A 162 -15.96 -6.26 -0.31
C GLU A 162 -14.83 -5.47 -0.98
N CYS A 163 -13.57 -5.76 -0.63
CA CYS A 163 -12.43 -5.17 -1.31
C CYS A 163 -12.48 -5.44 -2.83
N PHE A 164 -12.70 -6.70 -3.25
CA PHE A 164 -12.85 -7.03 -4.67
C PHE A 164 -13.99 -6.27 -5.34
N ARG A 165 -15.14 -6.13 -4.66
CA ARG A 165 -16.27 -5.35 -5.17
C ARG A 165 -15.87 -3.90 -5.47
N GLN A 166 -15.25 -3.22 -4.50
CA GLN A 166 -14.81 -1.83 -4.65
C GLN A 166 -13.76 -1.68 -5.77
N LEU A 167 -12.81 -2.62 -5.87
CA LEU A 167 -11.80 -2.60 -6.94
C LEU A 167 -12.42 -2.80 -8.33
N PHE A 168 -13.33 -3.76 -8.48
CA PHE A 168 -14.00 -3.97 -9.76
C PHE A 168 -14.86 -2.78 -10.17
N VAL A 169 -15.64 -2.24 -9.24
CA VAL A 169 -16.48 -1.05 -9.49
C VAL A 169 -15.62 0.16 -9.83
N GLY A 170 -14.54 0.39 -9.07
CA GLY A 170 -13.58 1.45 -9.31
C GLY A 170 -12.93 1.38 -10.69
N LEU A 171 -12.47 0.20 -11.10
CA LEU A 171 -11.84 0.05 -12.41
C LEU A 171 -12.86 0.18 -13.56
N GLN A 172 -14.07 -0.34 -13.38
CA GLN A 172 -15.16 -0.10 -14.33
C GLN A 172 -15.48 1.40 -14.47
N PHE A 173 -15.52 2.13 -13.35
CA PHE A 173 -15.72 3.57 -13.34
C PHE A 173 -14.62 4.31 -14.13
N ILE A 174 -13.34 3.97 -13.88
CA ILE A 174 -12.20 4.52 -14.62
C ILE A 174 -12.36 4.27 -16.13
N HIS A 175 -12.73 3.06 -16.53
CA HIS A 175 -12.94 2.68 -17.94
C HIS A 175 -14.12 3.44 -18.59
N LYS A 176 -15.20 3.71 -17.83
CA LYS A 176 -16.34 4.51 -18.30
C LYS A 176 -15.97 5.97 -18.60
N GLN A 177 -14.91 6.50 -17.99
CA GLN A 177 -14.35 7.82 -18.30
C GLN A 177 -13.33 7.79 -19.46
N HIS A 178 -13.22 6.67 -20.17
CA HIS A 178 -12.25 6.45 -21.26
C HIS A 178 -10.80 6.59 -20.79
N VAL A 179 -10.54 6.26 -19.53
CA VAL A 179 -9.19 6.21 -18.96
C VAL A 179 -8.79 4.76 -18.75
N ALA A 180 -7.57 4.40 -19.13
CA ALA A 180 -6.93 3.15 -18.72
C ALA A 180 -5.85 3.46 -17.67
N HIS A 181 -5.86 2.74 -16.56
CA HIS A 181 -4.90 2.96 -15.47
C HIS A 181 -3.49 2.51 -15.86
N CYS A 182 -3.39 1.39 -16.57
CA CYS A 182 -2.19 0.73 -17.08
C CYS A 182 -1.24 0.15 -16.01
N ASP A 183 -1.59 0.18 -14.71
CA ASP A 183 -0.72 -0.32 -13.63
C ASP A 183 -1.50 -0.81 -12.39
N CYS A 184 -2.58 -1.56 -12.62
CA CYS A 184 -3.45 -2.08 -11.55
C CYS A 184 -2.78 -3.20 -10.74
N MET A 185 -1.76 -2.86 -9.95
CA MET A 185 -1.04 -3.78 -9.06
C MET A 185 -1.24 -3.44 -7.58
N ASP A 186 -0.86 -4.37 -6.71
CA ASP A 186 -0.99 -4.28 -5.25
C ASP A 186 -0.41 -2.99 -4.65
N LEU A 187 0.76 -2.55 -5.12
CA LEU A 187 1.40 -1.31 -4.66
C LEU A 187 0.64 -0.04 -5.04
N ASN A 188 -0.25 -0.10 -6.05
CA ASN A 188 -1.08 1.01 -6.51
C ASN A 188 -2.51 0.92 -5.98
N ILE A 189 -2.76 0.04 -5.01
CA ILE A 189 -4.05 -0.07 -4.32
C ILE A 189 -3.82 0.24 -2.85
N MET A 190 -4.49 1.28 -2.38
CA MET A 190 -4.42 1.70 -0.97
C MET A 190 -5.81 1.79 -0.37
N MET A 191 -5.89 2.04 0.92
CA MET A 191 -7.17 2.27 1.59
C MET A 191 -7.10 3.48 2.52
N ASP A 192 -8.25 4.14 2.68
CA ASP A 192 -8.45 5.07 3.77
C ASP A 192 -8.66 4.27 5.06
N ALA A 193 -7.58 4.17 5.83
CA ALA A 193 -7.55 3.46 7.09
C ALA A 193 -7.89 4.36 8.29
N THR A 194 -8.29 5.61 8.09
CA THR A 194 -8.52 6.58 9.18
C THR A 194 -9.49 6.03 10.23
N CYS A 195 -10.56 5.37 9.79
CA CYS A 195 -11.57 4.82 10.69
C CYS A 195 -11.17 3.50 11.38
N LEU A 196 -10.13 2.82 10.87
CA LEU A 196 -9.64 1.56 11.44
C LEU A 196 -8.81 1.78 12.69
N PHE A 197 -8.27 2.97 12.95
CA PHE A 197 -7.34 3.19 14.06
C PHE A 197 -7.90 4.12 15.12
N PHE A 198 -7.80 3.72 16.39
CA PHE A 198 -8.21 4.55 17.52
C PHE A 198 -7.36 5.81 17.67
N HIS A 199 -6.12 5.74 17.21
CA HIS A 199 -5.18 6.85 17.14
C HIS A 199 -4.54 6.83 15.75
N PRO A 200 -4.29 7.98 15.12
CA PRO A 200 -3.66 8.03 13.81
C PRO A 200 -2.35 7.23 13.78
N PHE A 201 -2.11 6.50 12.69
CA PHE A 201 -0.88 5.75 12.47
C PHE A 201 0.23 6.66 11.92
N HIS A 202 1.48 6.26 12.07
CA HIS A 202 2.64 6.99 11.57
C HIS A 202 2.93 6.61 10.10
N PRO A 203 3.11 7.57 9.18
CA PRO A 203 3.23 7.31 7.74
C PRO A 203 4.51 6.58 7.33
N GLN A 204 5.61 6.77 8.08
CA GLN A 204 6.90 6.08 7.81
C GLN A 204 7.09 4.80 8.63
N ASP A 205 6.30 4.63 9.69
CA ASP A 205 6.36 3.47 10.59
C ASP A 205 4.93 3.09 10.95
N ILE A 206 4.25 2.43 10.01
CA ILE A 206 2.81 2.20 10.03
C ILE A 206 2.32 1.38 11.23
N ASP A 207 3.24 0.69 11.91
CA ASP A 207 2.97 -0.07 13.15
C ASP A 207 2.96 0.82 14.39
N MET A 208 3.43 2.06 14.29
CA MET A 208 3.46 3.05 15.37
C MET A 208 2.34 4.07 15.22
N ARG A 209 1.89 4.61 16.36
CA ARG A 209 1.06 5.80 16.40
C ARG A 209 1.80 7.00 15.82
N ARG A 210 1.06 7.94 15.26
CA ARG A 210 1.56 9.19 14.71
C ARG A 210 2.36 10.03 15.70
N ASP A 211 2.03 9.97 16.99
CA ASP A 211 2.78 10.65 18.06
C ASP A 211 3.94 9.82 18.62
N TYR A 212 4.20 8.65 18.04
CA TYR A 212 5.24 7.70 18.40
C TYR A 212 5.23 7.25 19.88
N LYS A 213 4.07 7.40 20.57
CA LYS A 213 3.89 7.03 21.99
C LYS A 213 3.52 5.56 22.20
N GLY A 214 3.49 4.76 21.15
CA GLY A 214 3.22 3.32 21.20
C GLY A 214 2.67 2.80 19.86
N GLU A 215 2.34 1.51 19.85
CA GLU A 215 1.83 0.82 18.66
C GLU A 215 0.47 1.35 18.21
N ALA A 216 0.28 1.40 16.89
CA ALA A 216 -1.00 1.69 16.25
C ALA A 216 -1.91 0.48 16.34
N LYS A 217 -2.99 0.57 17.14
CA LYS A 217 -3.98 -0.50 17.29
C LYS A 217 -5.12 -0.31 16.31
N SER A 218 -5.36 -1.33 15.49
CA SER A 218 -6.45 -1.36 14.52
C SER A 218 -7.68 -2.12 15.00
N LEU A 219 -8.83 -1.68 14.50
CA LEU A 219 -10.07 -2.42 14.35
C LEU A 219 -9.99 -3.35 13.15
N THR A 220 -10.91 -4.30 13.02
CA THR A 220 -11.04 -5.12 11.81
C THR A 220 -11.87 -4.39 10.76
N HIS A 221 -11.73 -4.73 9.48
CA HIS A 221 -12.55 -4.17 8.41
C HIS A 221 -14.05 -4.45 8.61
N THR A 222 -14.40 -5.58 9.25
CA THR A 222 -15.77 -5.89 9.66
C THR A 222 -16.33 -4.86 10.66
N GLN A 223 -15.49 -4.29 11.52
CA GLN A 223 -15.92 -3.30 12.52
C GLN A 223 -15.96 -1.88 11.94
N CYS A 224 -15.00 -1.55 11.07
CA CYS A 224 -14.99 -0.30 10.32
C CYS A 224 -14.58 -0.58 8.87
N PRO A 225 -15.53 -0.67 7.94
CA PRO A 225 -15.23 -0.93 6.53
C PRO A 225 -14.50 0.26 5.90
N PRO A 226 -13.29 0.10 5.36
CA PRO A 226 -12.61 1.21 4.69
C PRO A 226 -13.04 1.34 3.24
N LYS A 227 -12.71 2.50 2.66
CA LYS A 227 -12.75 2.72 1.21
C LYS A 227 -11.38 2.42 0.60
N TYR A 228 -11.37 1.63 -0.49
CA TYR A 228 -10.18 1.32 -1.26
C TYR A 228 -10.01 2.28 -2.43
N PHE A 229 -8.76 2.58 -2.80
CA PHE A 229 -8.41 3.54 -3.82
C PHE A 229 -7.34 3.02 -4.78
N TYR A 230 -7.53 3.28 -6.07
CA TYR A 230 -6.47 3.29 -7.07
C TYR A 230 -5.63 4.56 -6.92
N ILE A 231 -4.32 4.37 -6.87
CA ILE A 231 -3.35 5.46 -6.81
C ILE A 231 -2.40 5.40 -8.02
N ASP A 232 -1.70 6.51 -8.22
CA ASP A 232 -0.61 6.64 -9.21
C ASP A 232 -1.01 6.45 -10.68
N PHE A 233 -1.65 7.49 -11.22
CA PHE A 233 -1.98 7.60 -12.65
C PHE A 233 -0.77 8.00 -13.53
N GLY A 234 0.45 7.66 -13.12
CA GLY A 234 1.69 8.11 -13.74
C GLY A 234 1.94 7.59 -15.15
N ILE A 235 1.32 6.46 -15.49
CA ILE A 235 1.36 5.83 -16.83
C ILE A 235 -0.03 5.60 -17.42
N SER A 236 -1.04 6.25 -16.85
CA SER A 236 -2.42 6.16 -17.33
C SER A 236 -2.61 6.96 -18.61
N CYS A 237 -3.58 6.54 -19.41
CA CYS A 237 -3.89 7.14 -20.69
C CYS A 237 -5.38 7.48 -20.78
N CYS A 238 -5.69 8.64 -21.34
CA CYS A 238 -7.06 9.09 -21.61
C CYS A 238 -7.33 9.05 -23.11
N TYR A 239 -8.50 8.53 -23.50
CA TYR A 239 -8.87 8.30 -24.88
C TYR A 239 -10.10 9.11 -25.27
N ASP A 240 -10.22 9.44 -26.55
CA ASP A 240 -11.43 10.06 -27.10
C ASP A 240 -12.63 9.12 -26.90
N ALA A 241 -13.79 9.67 -26.54
CA ALA A 241 -15.00 8.89 -26.28
C ALA A 241 -15.49 8.07 -27.48
N ASN A 242 -15.12 8.45 -28.70
CA ASN A 242 -15.43 7.70 -29.91
C ASN A 242 -14.48 6.51 -30.14
N ASN A 243 -13.36 6.45 -29.42
CA ASN A 243 -12.39 5.38 -29.51
C ASN A 243 -12.60 4.35 -28.40
N THR A 244 -13.53 3.43 -28.63
CA THR A 244 -13.91 2.38 -27.66
C THR A 244 -12.94 1.20 -27.60
N ALA A 245 -11.98 1.13 -28.53
CA ALA A 245 -10.99 0.06 -28.60
C ALA A 245 -9.62 0.60 -29.06
N PRO A 246 -9.00 1.50 -28.28
CA PRO A 246 -7.70 2.05 -28.61
C PRO A 246 -6.66 0.94 -28.64
N LEU A 247 -5.67 1.11 -29.50
CA LEU A 247 -4.55 0.20 -29.64
C LEU A 247 -3.28 0.99 -29.35
N GLU A 248 -2.66 0.71 -28.20
CA GLU A 248 -1.46 1.40 -27.75
C GLU A 248 -0.27 0.45 -27.70
N GLU A 249 0.91 1.02 -27.91
CA GLU A 249 2.15 0.31 -27.61
C GLU A 249 2.20 -0.04 -26.12
N PRO A 250 2.66 -1.24 -25.75
CA PRO A 250 2.61 -1.64 -24.35
C PRO A 250 3.52 -0.76 -23.48
N ILE A 251 2.92 -0.02 -22.54
CA ILE A 251 3.66 0.75 -21.54
C ILE A 251 4.11 -0.19 -20.42
N TRP A 252 5.40 -0.15 -20.11
CA TRP A 252 6.01 -1.00 -19.08
C TRP A 252 5.75 -0.44 -17.69
N GLY A 253 4.71 -0.93 -17.02
CA GLY A 253 4.41 -0.67 -15.61
C GLY A 253 5.29 -1.45 -14.61
N GLY A 254 4.95 -1.37 -13.33
CA GLY A 254 5.69 -2.04 -12.24
C GLY A 254 5.59 -3.57 -12.28
N ASN A 255 4.52 -4.10 -12.88
CA ASN A 255 4.28 -5.54 -12.96
C ASN A 255 5.01 -6.19 -14.15
N LYS A 256 6.17 -6.79 -13.86
CA LYS A 256 7.00 -7.52 -14.84
C LYS A 256 6.51 -8.95 -15.16
N THR A 257 5.42 -9.41 -14.53
CA THR A 257 5.00 -10.83 -14.60
C THR A 257 4.02 -11.15 -15.72
N VAL A 258 3.62 -10.19 -16.56
CA VAL A 258 2.80 -10.46 -17.76
C VAL A 258 3.57 -11.43 -18.67
N PRO A 259 3.13 -12.69 -18.83
CA PRO A 259 3.77 -13.63 -19.72
C PRO A 259 3.62 -13.10 -21.14
N LYS A 260 4.76 -12.85 -21.79
CA LYS A 260 4.90 -12.35 -23.17
C LYS A 260 4.65 -10.84 -23.36
N PHE A 261 5.49 -10.03 -22.73
CA PHE A 261 6.17 -8.93 -23.44
C PHE A 261 7.41 -9.43 -24.22
N GLN A 262 7.40 -10.67 -24.72
CA GLN A 262 8.50 -11.24 -25.52
C GLN A 262 8.25 -11.15 -27.03
N ASN A 263 7.02 -10.79 -27.45
CA ASN A 263 6.65 -10.51 -28.85
C ASN A 263 6.20 -9.04 -28.92
N LEU A 264 7.13 -8.13 -29.24
CA LEU A 264 7.17 -6.79 -28.65
C LEU A 264 6.57 -5.61 -29.43
N ASP A 265 5.93 -5.81 -30.58
CA ASP A 265 5.56 -4.66 -31.43
C ASP A 265 4.06 -4.60 -31.80
N GLN A 266 3.19 -5.31 -31.07
CA GLN A 266 1.75 -5.28 -31.37
C GLN A 266 1.01 -4.37 -30.40
N PRO A 267 0.39 -3.29 -30.91
CA PRO A 267 -0.54 -2.47 -30.15
C PRO A 267 -1.66 -3.29 -29.51
N ARG A 268 -2.03 -2.96 -28.27
CA ARG A 268 -3.03 -3.71 -27.49
C ARG A 268 -4.07 -2.77 -26.90
N ASN A 269 -5.23 -3.33 -26.61
CA ASN A 269 -6.25 -2.62 -25.88
C ASN A 269 -5.81 -2.44 -24.40
N PRO A 270 -5.64 -1.21 -23.93
CA PRO A 270 -5.16 -0.88 -22.58
C PRO A 270 -6.20 -1.21 -21.50
N PHE A 271 -7.50 -1.13 -21.80
CA PHE A 271 -8.57 -1.51 -20.88
C PHE A 271 -8.51 -3.01 -20.55
N LEU A 272 -8.27 -3.86 -21.56
CA LEU A 272 -8.07 -5.31 -21.35
C LEU A 272 -6.74 -5.65 -20.66
N THR A 273 -5.81 -4.71 -20.68
CA THR A 273 -4.53 -4.82 -19.95
C THR A 273 -4.75 -4.55 -18.47
N ASP A 274 -5.57 -3.56 -18.12
CA ASP A 274 -5.99 -3.32 -16.73
C ASP A 274 -6.71 -4.52 -16.12
N VAL A 275 -7.64 -5.14 -16.85
CA VAL A 275 -8.35 -6.36 -16.41
C VAL A 275 -7.34 -7.46 -16.03
N TYR A 276 -6.31 -7.63 -16.87
CA TYR A 276 -5.26 -8.60 -16.60
C TYR A 276 -4.46 -8.24 -15.35
N TYR A 277 -4.05 -6.98 -15.20
CA TYR A 277 -3.27 -6.56 -14.03
C TYR A 277 -4.04 -6.76 -12.74
N LEU A 278 -5.31 -6.35 -12.70
CA LEU A 278 -6.17 -6.54 -11.54
C LEU A 278 -6.40 -8.03 -11.25
N GLY A 279 -6.71 -8.84 -12.27
CA GLY A 279 -6.88 -10.28 -12.12
C GLY A 279 -5.60 -10.97 -11.63
N ASN A 280 -4.44 -10.55 -12.13
CA ASN A 280 -3.13 -11.10 -11.72
C ASN A 280 -2.78 -10.71 -10.29
N MET A 281 -3.10 -9.47 -9.87
CA MET A 281 -2.99 -9.04 -8.48
C MET A 281 -3.84 -9.94 -7.58
N ILE A 282 -5.13 -10.13 -7.91
CA ILE A 282 -6.02 -11.02 -7.14
C ILE A 282 -5.48 -12.45 -7.09
N ARG A 283 -4.97 -12.96 -8.22
CA ARG A 283 -4.36 -14.30 -8.30
C ARG A 283 -3.20 -14.43 -7.33
N ASN A 284 -2.26 -13.49 -7.33
CA ASN A 284 -1.03 -13.58 -6.56
C ASN A 284 -1.27 -13.28 -5.07
N GLU A 285 -2.05 -12.25 -4.75
CA GLU A 285 -2.29 -11.81 -3.37
C GLU A 285 -3.29 -12.68 -2.62
N PHE A 286 -4.17 -13.40 -3.32
CA PHE A 286 -5.23 -14.20 -2.68
C PHE A 286 -5.27 -15.65 -3.12
N LEU A 287 -5.32 -15.95 -4.43
CA LEU A 287 -5.53 -17.35 -4.88
C LEU A 287 -4.31 -18.25 -4.63
N LEU A 288 -3.11 -17.70 -4.74
CA LEU A 288 -1.86 -18.46 -4.55
C LEU A 288 -1.37 -18.47 -3.10
N THR A 289 -1.72 -17.46 -2.29
CA THR A 289 -1.17 -17.26 -0.95
C THR A 289 -2.18 -17.50 0.17
N LYS A 290 -3.49 -17.51 -0.12
CA LYS A 290 -4.56 -17.71 0.85
C LYS A 290 -5.44 -18.89 0.45
N HIS A 291 -6.06 -19.53 1.45
CA HIS A 291 -7.05 -20.57 1.23
C HIS A 291 -8.45 -19.99 1.15
N ARG A 292 -9.42 -20.77 0.66
CA ARG A 292 -10.85 -20.45 0.66
C ARG A 292 -11.29 -19.45 -0.40
N PHE A 293 -10.45 -19.07 -1.34
CA PHE A 293 -10.80 -18.17 -2.46
C PHE A 293 -10.97 -18.90 -3.80
N GLU A 294 -11.12 -20.23 -3.77
CA GLU A 294 -11.22 -21.06 -4.98
C GLU A 294 -12.44 -20.70 -5.85
N PHE A 295 -13.48 -20.13 -5.24
CA PHE A 295 -14.67 -19.65 -5.93
C PHE A 295 -14.39 -18.50 -6.92
N MET A 296 -13.31 -17.75 -6.73
CA MET A 296 -12.88 -16.69 -7.65
C MET A 296 -12.03 -17.23 -8.81
N ALA A 297 -11.52 -18.46 -8.71
CA ALA A 297 -10.57 -19.00 -9.68
C ALA A 297 -11.08 -19.01 -11.14
N PRO A 298 -12.36 -19.34 -11.43
CA PRO A 298 -12.87 -19.28 -12.80
C PRO A 298 -12.86 -17.85 -13.37
N LEU A 299 -13.32 -16.86 -12.60
CA LEU A 299 -13.36 -15.46 -13.03
C LEU A 299 -11.95 -14.92 -13.23
N VAL A 300 -11.08 -15.10 -12.24
CA VAL A 300 -9.69 -14.63 -12.29
C VAL A 300 -8.91 -15.32 -13.41
N GLY A 301 -9.17 -16.61 -13.65
CA GLY A 301 -8.60 -17.37 -14.75
C GLY A 301 -8.89 -16.74 -16.11
N ASP A 302 -10.11 -16.23 -16.31
CA ASP A 302 -10.49 -15.54 -17.55
C ASP A 302 -9.92 -14.11 -17.64
N MET A 303 -9.82 -13.40 -16.52
CA MET A 303 -9.19 -12.08 -16.46
C MET A 303 -7.70 -12.13 -16.86
N VAL A 304 -7.00 -13.21 -16.50
CA VAL A 304 -5.56 -13.39 -16.75
C VAL A 304 -5.23 -14.20 -18.02
N GLN A 305 -6.18 -14.34 -18.95
CA GLN A 305 -5.95 -15.03 -20.23
C GLN A 305 -4.81 -14.35 -21.01
N GLU A 306 -3.96 -15.15 -21.65
CA GLU A 306 -2.92 -14.59 -22.54
C GLU A 306 -3.53 -13.94 -23.77
N ASP A 307 -4.60 -14.54 -24.30
CA ASP A 307 -5.34 -14.05 -25.46
C ASP A 307 -6.26 -12.89 -25.03
N LEU A 308 -5.97 -11.69 -25.53
CA LEU A 308 -6.74 -10.47 -25.23
C LEU A 308 -8.21 -10.63 -25.58
N THR A 309 -8.53 -11.33 -26.67
CA THR A 309 -9.92 -11.47 -27.16
C THR A 309 -10.77 -12.38 -26.29
N LYS A 310 -10.13 -13.14 -25.38
CA LYS A 310 -10.80 -14.02 -24.42
C LYS A 310 -10.91 -13.40 -23.03
N ARG A 311 -10.30 -12.24 -22.81
CA ARG A 311 -10.43 -11.52 -21.53
C ARG A 311 -11.80 -10.87 -21.46
N PRO A 312 -12.48 -10.94 -20.31
CA PRO A 312 -13.72 -10.24 -20.12
C PRO A 312 -13.49 -8.72 -20.05
N THR A 313 -14.52 -7.94 -20.39
CA THR A 313 -14.55 -6.51 -20.05
C THR A 313 -14.85 -6.32 -18.56
N MET A 314 -14.65 -5.12 -18.02
CA MET A 314 -15.04 -4.85 -16.63
C MET A 314 -16.54 -4.97 -16.38
N ASP A 315 -17.40 -4.71 -17.38
CA ASP A 315 -18.85 -4.95 -17.28
C ASP A 315 -19.18 -6.44 -17.11
N GLU A 316 -18.48 -7.30 -17.86
CA GLU A 316 -18.62 -8.75 -17.74
C GLU A 316 -18.03 -9.25 -16.42
N VAL A 317 -16.91 -8.69 -15.95
CA VAL A 317 -16.32 -9.01 -14.65
C VAL A 317 -17.30 -8.71 -13.51
N ILE A 318 -17.91 -7.52 -13.49
CA ILE A 318 -18.92 -7.13 -12.49
C ILE A 318 -20.10 -8.09 -12.52
N THR A 319 -20.66 -8.35 -13.71
CA THR A 319 -21.82 -9.23 -13.86
C THR A 319 -21.53 -10.64 -13.31
N ARG A 320 -20.38 -11.22 -13.68
CA ARG A 320 -19.95 -12.55 -13.22
C ARG A 320 -19.62 -12.57 -11.73
N PHE A 321 -19.03 -11.50 -11.21
CA PHE A 321 -18.76 -11.38 -9.78
C PHE A 321 -20.06 -11.36 -8.97
N ASP A 322 -21.08 -10.63 -9.40
CA ASP A 322 -22.40 -10.62 -8.75
C ASP A 322 -23.06 -12.00 -8.75
N GLU A 323 -22.89 -12.79 -9.82
CA GLU A 323 -23.35 -14.18 -9.87
C GLU A 323 -22.62 -15.09 -8.88
N ILE A 324 -21.30 -14.90 -8.72
CA ILE A 324 -20.50 -15.59 -7.71
C ILE A 324 -21.01 -15.23 -6.31
N LEU A 325 -21.23 -13.95 -6.01
CA LEU A 325 -21.71 -13.49 -4.71
C LEU A 325 -23.04 -14.12 -4.30
N LYS A 326 -23.99 -14.26 -5.24
CA LYS A 326 -25.29 -14.90 -4.99
C LYS A 326 -25.18 -16.37 -4.59
N GLN A 327 -24.08 -17.03 -4.93
CA GLN A 327 -23.83 -18.44 -4.60
C GLN A 327 -23.08 -18.62 -3.27
N LEU A 328 -22.51 -17.55 -2.71
CA LEU A 328 -21.77 -17.63 -1.45
C LEU A 328 -22.71 -17.64 -0.25
N SER A 329 -22.55 -18.62 0.62
CA SER A 329 -23.26 -18.65 1.89
C SER A 329 -22.69 -17.63 2.87
N SER A 330 -23.53 -17.14 3.79
CA SER A 330 -23.08 -16.29 4.90
C SER A 330 -21.95 -16.94 5.72
N TRP A 331 -21.96 -18.26 5.85
CA TRP A 331 -20.90 -19.02 6.52
C TRP A 331 -19.56 -18.94 5.77
N LYS A 332 -19.58 -19.00 4.43
CA LYS A 332 -18.39 -18.85 3.61
C LYS A 332 -17.82 -17.44 3.73
N LEU A 333 -18.67 -16.42 3.64
CA LEU A 333 -18.28 -15.01 3.76
C LEU A 333 -17.68 -14.71 5.14
N GLN A 334 -18.28 -15.24 6.21
CA GLN A 334 -17.73 -15.06 7.55
C GLN A 334 -16.49 -15.93 7.81
N SER A 335 -16.20 -16.93 6.96
CA SER A 335 -15.06 -17.81 7.16
C SER A 335 -13.74 -17.03 7.15
N ARG A 336 -12.79 -17.49 7.96
CA ARG A 336 -11.56 -16.75 8.21
C ARG A 336 -10.54 -16.87 7.08
N VAL A 337 -9.77 -15.80 6.92
CA VAL A 337 -8.59 -15.74 6.04
C VAL A 337 -7.31 -16.05 6.82
N ALA A 338 -7.18 -15.55 8.05
CA ALA A 338 -6.03 -15.77 8.92
C ALA A 338 -6.38 -16.56 10.21
N PHE A 339 -5.37 -17.21 10.82
CA PHE A 339 -5.54 -18.05 12.01
C PHE A 339 -5.71 -17.28 13.34
N ILE A 340 -5.50 -15.95 13.35
CA ILE A 340 -4.99 -15.28 14.56
C ILE A 340 -6.05 -15.01 15.66
N HIS A 341 -7.36 -14.96 15.40
CA HIS A 341 -8.31 -14.56 16.45
C HIS A 341 -9.65 -15.33 16.50
N TRP A 342 -9.66 -16.51 17.15
CA TRP A 342 -10.89 -17.33 17.25
C TRP A 342 -12.04 -16.72 18.05
N THR A 343 -11.72 -15.91 19.06
CA THR A 343 -12.71 -15.34 19.98
C THR A 343 -13.53 -14.21 19.35
N ARG A 344 -12.94 -13.40 18.46
CA ARG A 344 -13.63 -12.26 17.79
C ARG A 344 -14.71 -12.74 16.83
N HIS A 345 -14.43 -13.81 16.09
CA HIS A 345 -15.33 -14.37 15.08
C HIS A 345 -16.66 -14.90 15.66
N ILE A 346 -16.63 -15.58 16.81
CA ILE A 346 -17.87 -15.99 17.51
C ILE A 346 -18.69 -14.76 17.89
N GLY A 347 -18.03 -13.69 18.32
CA GLY A 347 -18.67 -12.41 18.63
C GLY A 347 -19.44 -11.82 17.45
N TYR A 348 -18.88 -11.85 16.24
CA TYR A 348 -19.55 -11.33 15.03
C TYR A 348 -20.80 -12.12 14.66
N ILE A 349 -20.74 -13.46 14.75
CA ILE A 349 -21.89 -14.34 14.48
C ILE A 349 -23.02 -14.07 15.48
N VAL A 350 -22.68 -14.01 16.78
CA VAL A 350 -23.67 -13.77 17.85
C VAL A 350 -24.30 -12.37 17.72
N ARG A 351 -23.53 -11.37 17.28
CA ARG A 351 -24.00 -9.98 17.11
C ARG A 351 -24.70 -9.71 15.75
N ARG A 352 -24.82 -10.72 14.88
CA ARG A 352 -25.42 -10.59 13.53
C ARG A 352 -24.80 -9.47 12.69
N VAL A 353 -23.48 -9.32 12.77
CA VAL A 353 -22.74 -8.35 11.93
C VAL A 353 -22.84 -8.79 10.46
N SER A 354 -22.93 -7.84 9.53
CA SER A 354 -23.01 -8.14 8.09
C SER A 354 -21.87 -9.04 7.66
N ALA A 355 -22.18 -10.03 6.81
CA ALA A 355 -21.18 -10.95 6.28
C ALA A 355 -20.28 -10.29 5.22
N ILE A 356 -20.75 -9.21 4.59
CA ILE A 356 -19.97 -8.34 3.70
C ILE A 356 -20.03 -6.94 4.33
N PRO A 357 -18.92 -6.47 4.93
CA PRO A 357 -18.89 -5.18 5.61
C PRO A 357 -18.67 -4.09 4.56
N ALA A 358 -19.73 -3.42 4.10
CA ALA A 358 -19.65 -2.29 3.16
C ALA A 358 -19.65 -0.94 3.92
N PRO A 359 -18.93 0.09 3.46
CA PRO A 359 -18.87 1.42 4.08
C PRO A 359 -20.21 2.14 4.25
#